data_AF-A0A143PTA5-F1
#
_entry.id   AF-A0A143PTA5-F1
#
_cell.length_a   1.000
_cell.length_b   1.000
_cell.length_c   1.000
_cell.angle_alpha   90.00
_cell.angle_beta   90.00
_cell.angle_gamma   90.00
#
_symmetry.space_group_name_H-M   'P 1'
#
loop_
_entity.id
_entity.type
_entity.pdbx_description
1 polymer ?
#
loop_
_entity_poly.entity_id
_entity_poly.type
_entity_poly.pdbx_seq_one_letter_code
_entity_poly.pdbx_strand_id
1 'polypeptide(L)'
;MSPASPMRLVPPSPALRDRVPVRGPAAATTATLTFAEEVAALLRDRPRRLPAHALYDALGSSLFDAICHLPWYPITRAETALLQTHRLAILEAAGRRPRVVELGPGNGEKLATLMQDGSGDDPAFDVHLVDVSATALDAASARLRRLPGVAVHTHVARYEVGLREVTLSRTAGETLLVAFLGSNIGNFDPPEAAALLQDIRGAMERGDTLLIGADLVKPVEQLQAAYDDPLGVTAAFNCNLLVRLNRELGADFDLEHFAHDARWNSRAQRMEMHLVSLAQQRVHVPGAKLVLDFHAGETIWTESSYKYESATFGETLWEAGFSTIASWQDQDAGFLLTLAAAR
;
A
#
# COMPACT_ATOMS: atom_id res chain seq x y z
N MET A 1 -32.35 -9.19 -20.92
CA MET A 1 -31.38 -8.32 -20.22
C MET A 1 -30.02 -8.67 -20.80
N SER A 2 -29.44 -7.82 -21.65
CA SER A 2 -28.11 -8.07 -22.23
C SER A 2 -27.04 -7.92 -21.16
N PRO A 3 -26.01 -8.77 -21.12
CA PRO A 3 -24.88 -8.58 -20.23
C PRO A 3 -24.14 -7.29 -20.62
N ALA A 4 -23.80 -6.47 -19.63
CA ALA A 4 -22.98 -5.29 -19.83
C ALA A 4 -21.60 -5.72 -20.36
N SER A 5 -21.15 -5.11 -21.46
CA SER A 5 -19.79 -5.31 -21.96
C SER A 5 -18.77 -4.81 -20.94
N PRO A 6 -17.69 -5.56 -20.66
CA PRO A 6 -16.64 -5.09 -19.77
C PRO A 6 -15.95 -3.84 -20.34
N MET A 7 -15.61 -2.91 -19.44
CA MET A 7 -14.94 -1.66 -19.75
C MET A 7 -13.56 -1.93 -20.36
N ARG A 8 -13.33 -1.51 -21.61
CA ARG A 8 -12.08 -1.72 -22.34
C ARG A 8 -11.07 -0.61 -21.99
N LEU A 9 -9.90 -0.98 -21.47
CA LEU A 9 -8.75 -0.07 -21.35
C LEU A 9 -8.14 0.13 -22.75
N VAL A 10 -8.11 1.38 -23.21
CA VAL A 10 -7.47 1.77 -24.49
C VAL A 10 -6.02 2.21 -24.19
N PRO A 11 -5.01 1.72 -24.92
CA PRO A 11 -3.63 2.08 -24.66
C PRO A 11 -3.35 3.57 -25.00
N PRO A 12 -2.53 4.28 -24.22
CA PRO A 12 -2.14 5.66 -24.53
C PRO A 12 -1.11 5.72 -25.66
N SER A 13 -1.19 6.78 -26.48
CA SER A 13 -0.24 7.10 -27.55
C SER A 13 1.15 7.53 -27.01
N PRO A 14 2.26 7.24 -27.72
CA PRO A 14 3.60 7.50 -27.21
C PRO A 14 4.07 8.94 -27.47
N ALA A 15 4.53 9.63 -26.43
CA ALA A 15 5.36 10.84 -26.57
C ALA A 15 6.40 10.98 -25.45
N LEU A 16 7.66 10.81 -25.89
CA LEU A 16 8.95 11.42 -25.49
C LEU A 16 9.51 11.39 -24.06
N ARG A 17 10.83 11.09 -24.07
CA ARG A 17 11.79 10.84 -22.99
C ARG A 17 12.45 12.12 -22.51
N ASP A 18 12.96 12.10 -21.27
CA ASP A 18 14.39 12.29 -20.92
C ASP A 18 14.54 12.70 -19.44
N ARG A 19 15.29 11.93 -18.63
CA ARG A 19 15.96 12.44 -17.41
C ARG A 19 17.30 11.73 -17.14
N VAL A 20 18.29 12.55 -16.84
CA VAL A 20 19.72 12.30 -16.55
C VAL A 20 19.92 11.75 -15.12
N PRO A 21 20.95 10.94 -14.82
CA PRO A 21 21.15 10.37 -13.50
C PRO A 21 21.88 11.33 -12.54
N VAL A 22 21.43 11.37 -11.27
CA VAL A 22 22.13 12.02 -10.16
C VAL A 22 22.79 10.94 -9.30
N ARG A 23 24.12 11.05 -9.09
CA ARG A 23 24.91 10.16 -8.23
C ARG A 23 25.06 10.79 -6.83
N GLY A 24 24.80 10.00 -5.79
CA GLY A 24 25.21 10.23 -4.39
C GLY A 24 26.03 9.05 -3.85
N PRO A 25 26.83 9.23 -2.77
CA PRO A 25 27.91 8.32 -2.41
C PRO A 25 27.43 7.10 -1.59
N ALA A 26 28.23 6.04 -1.69
CA ALA A 26 27.92 4.66 -1.32
C ALA A 26 27.99 4.36 0.19
N ALA A 27 26.97 3.67 0.68
CA ALA A 27 27.03 2.82 1.87
C ALA A 27 26.46 1.43 1.48
N ALA A 28 27.15 0.37 1.94
CA ALA A 28 26.98 -1.05 1.64
C ALA A 28 25.64 -1.46 0.97
N THR A 29 25.69 -1.60 -0.35
CA THR A 29 24.54 -1.91 -1.21
C THR A 29 24.33 -3.43 -1.25
N THR A 30 23.32 -3.95 -0.56
CA THR A 30 22.59 -5.10 -1.13
C THR A 30 21.98 -4.56 -2.41
N ALA A 31 22.50 -4.94 -3.58
CA ALA A 31 22.04 -4.37 -4.84
C ALA A 31 20.53 -4.62 -4.99
N THR A 32 19.73 -3.55 -4.88
CA THR A 32 18.30 -3.62 -5.17
C THR A 32 18.15 -4.02 -6.63
N LEU A 33 17.45 -5.13 -6.88
CA LEU A 33 17.14 -5.56 -8.23
C LEU A 33 16.45 -4.43 -8.99
N THR A 34 16.81 -4.25 -10.26
CA THR A 34 16.01 -3.40 -11.14
C THR A 34 14.63 -4.03 -11.33
N PHE A 35 13.63 -3.20 -11.69
CA PHE A 35 12.27 -3.69 -11.96
C PHE A 35 12.26 -4.85 -12.97
N ALA A 36 13.09 -4.78 -14.02
CA ALA A 36 13.21 -5.85 -15.01
C ALA A 36 13.79 -7.15 -14.43
N GLU A 37 14.77 -7.07 -13.53
CA GLU A 37 15.40 -8.23 -12.88
C GLU A 37 14.45 -8.90 -11.88
N GLU A 38 13.69 -8.11 -11.12
CA GLU A 38 12.68 -8.61 -10.20
C GLU A 38 11.53 -9.30 -10.93
N VAL A 39 10.99 -8.67 -11.98
CA VAL A 39 9.99 -9.30 -12.86
C VAL A 39 10.55 -10.59 -13.48
N ALA A 40 11.81 -10.59 -13.91
CA ALA A 40 12.44 -11.77 -14.48
C ALA A 40 12.56 -12.93 -13.47
N ALA A 41 12.86 -12.62 -12.21
CA ALA A 41 12.94 -13.61 -11.14
C ALA A 41 11.57 -14.20 -10.83
N LEU A 42 10.57 -13.34 -10.55
CA LEU A 42 9.25 -13.78 -10.10
C LEU A 42 8.43 -14.49 -11.17
N LEU A 43 8.58 -14.12 -12.45
CA LEU A 43 7.90 -14.81 -13.55
C LEU A 43 8.50 -16.19 -13.87
N ARG A 44 9.70 -16.51 -13.37
CA ARG A 44 10.29 -17.85 -13.49
C ARG A 44 9.74 -18.83 -12.44
N ASP A 45 9.23 -18.33 -11.33
CA ASP A 45 8.68 -19.16 -10.26
C ASP A 45 7.45 -19.97 -10.70
N ARG A 46 7.12 -20.99 -9.90
CA ARG A 46 5.91 -21.79 -10.02
C ARG A 46 5.25 -21.92 -8.64
N PRO A 47 4.06 -21.34 -8.42
CA PRO A 47 3.30 -20.52 -9.37
C PRO A 47 4.05 -19.24 -9.78
N ARG A 48 3.77 -18.72 -10.99
CA ARG A 48 4.37 -17.45 -11.44
C ARG A 48 3.87 -16.31 -10.57
N ARG A 49 4.74 -15.34 -10.29
CA ARG A 49 4.39 -14.17 -9.48
C ARG A 49 4.78 -12.87 -10.17
N LEU A 50 4.16 -11.78 -9.77
CA LEU A 50 4.57 -10.42 -10.11
C LEU A 50 4.64 -9.58 -8.82
N PRO A 51 5.52 -8.57 -8.75
CA PRO A 51 5.70 -7.81 -7.53
C PRO A 51 4.51 -6.86 -7.33
N ALA A 52 3.83 -6.95 -6.17
CA ALA A 52 2.61 -6.20 -5.89
C ALA A 52 2.81 -4.68 -5.98
N HIS A 53 3.97 -4.16 -5.56
CA HIS A 53 4.27 -2.73 -5.67
C HIS A 53 4.25 -2.20 -7.13
N ALA A 54 4.38 -3.09 -8.12
CA ALA A 54 4.29 -2.71 -9.53
C ALA A 54 2.87 -2.36 -9.98
N LEU A 55 1.84 -2.69 -9.18
CA LEU A 55 0.46 -2.27 -9.40
C LEU A 55 0.30 -0.74 -9.35
N TYR A 56 1.19 -0.02 -8.67
CA TYR A 56 1.01 1.41 -8.33
C TYR A 56 1.81 2.36 -9.25
N ASP A 57 1.74 2.14 -10.57
CA ASP A 57 2.07 3.23 -11.51
C ASP A 57 0.96 4.30 -11.50
N ALA A 58 1.13 5.40 -12.25
CA ALA A 58 0.17 6.50 -12.20
C ALA A 58 -1.29 6.07 -12.52
N LEU A 59 -1.48 5.13 -13.45
CA LEU A 59 -2.80 4.59 -13.79
C LEU A 59 -3.31 3.67 -12.69
N GLY A 60 -2.48 2.75 -12.20
CA GLY A 60 -2.85 1.82 -11.15
C GLY A 60 -3.18 2.50 -9.83
N SER A 61 -2.45 3.54 -9.44
CA SER A 61 -2.82 4.38 -8.29
C SER A 61 -4.19 5.04 -8.46
N SER A 62 -4.50 5.54 -9.66
CA SER A 62 -5.82 6.13 -9.95
C SER A 62 -6.95 5.09 -9.89
N LEU A 63 -6.68 3.86 -10.35
CA LEU A 63 -7.62 2.74 -10.25
C LEU A 63 -7.83 2.33 -8.79
N PHE A 64 -6.77 2.28 -7.97
CA PHE A 64 -6.87 1.99 -6.55
C PHE A 64 -7.63 3.08 -5.77
N ASP A 65 -7.43 4.36 -6.12
CA ASP A 65 -8.24 5.46 -5.58
C ASP A 65 -9.73 5.25 -5.91
N ALA A 66 -10.06 4.79 -7.12
CA ALA A 66 -11.44 4.45 -7.48
C ALA A 66 -11.97 3.25 -6.67
N ILE A 67 -11.15 2.21 -6.44
CA ILE A 67 -11.50 1.06 -5.58
C ILE A 67 -11.88 1.54 -4.18
N CYS A 68 -11.13 2.49 -3.60
CA CYS A 68 -11.41 3.05 -2.28
C CYS A 68 -12.80 3.71 -2.14
N HIS A 69 -13.44 4.06 -3.24
CA HIS A 69 -14.81 4.62 -3.26
C HIS A 69 -15.90 3.58 -3.53
N LEU A 70 -15.56 2.35 -3.88
CA LEU A 70 -16.54 1.30 -4.18
C LEU A 70 -17.34 0.92 -2.93
N PRO A 71 -18.64 0.63 -3.06
CA PRO A 71 -19.45 0.19 -1.92
C PRO A 71 -18.94 -1.14 -1.34
N TRP A 72 -18.41 -2.03 -2.18
CA TRP A 72 -17.86 -3.34 -1.79
C TRP A 72 -16.49 -3.28 -1.11
N TYR A 73 -15.77 -2.15 -1.18
CA TYR A 73 -14.49 -1.95 -0.51
C TYR A 73 -14.65 -0.97 0.67
N PRO A 74 -15.22 -1.40 1.81
CA PRO A 74 -15.63 -0.49 2.88
C PRO A 74 -14.46 0.05 3.71
N ILE A 75 -13.29 -0.61 3.68
CA ILE A 75 -12.25 -0.40 4.68
C ILE A 75 -11.69 1.02 4.69
N THR A 76 -11.58 1.68 3.52
CA THR A 76 -11.11 3.07 3.44
C THR A 76 -12.07 4.04 4.14
N ARG A 77 -13.39 3.82 3.99
CA ARG A 77 -14.41 4.62 4.66
C ARG A 77 -14.42 4.36 6.16
N ALA A 78 -14.33 3.09 6.56
CA ALA A 78 -14.28 2.69 7.96
C ALA A 78 -13.08 3.29 8.70
N GLU A 79 -11.88 3.15 8.13
CA GLU A 79 -10.65 3.74 8.69
C GLU A 79 -10.76 5.26 8.79
N THR A 80 -11.29 5.93 7.76
CA THR A 80 -11.50 7.39 7.77
C THR A 80 -12.47 7.82 8.87
N ALA A 81 -13.57 7.08 9.07
CA ALA A 81 -14.54 7.37 10.12
C ALA A 81 -13.95 7.17 11.53
N LEU A 82 -13.14 6.12 11.73
CA LEU A 82 -12.42 5.88 12.98
C LEU A 82 -11.40 6.99 13.25
N LEU A 83 -10.62 7.41 12.26
CA LEU A 83 -9.69 8.53 12.37
C LEU A 83 -10.42 9.82 12.76
N GLN A 84 -11.53 10.14 12.10
CA GLN A 84 -12.32 11.32 12.40
C GLN A 84 -12.88 11.29 13.83
N THR A 85 -13.41 10.14 14.25
CA THR A 85 -14.03 9.96 15.57
C THR A 85 -13.02 10.03 16.71
N HIS A 86 -11.83 9.46 16.51
CA HIS A 86 -10.82 9.29 17.55
C HIS A 86 -9.62 10.23 17.43
N ARG A 87 -9.64 11.21 16.51
CA ARG A 87 -8.51 12.13 16.25
C ARG A 87 -7.93 12.76 17.52
N LEU A 88 -8.78 13.25 18.43
CA LEU A 88 -8.33 13.94 19.64
C LEU A 88 -7.58 12.98 20.57
N ALA A 89 -8.11 11.78 20.78
CA ALA A 89 -7.48 10.75 21.61
C ALA A 89 -6.14 10.29 21.02
N ILE A 90 -6.07 10.14 19.69
CA ILE A 90 -4.84 9.78 18.97
C ILE A 90 -3.77 10.85 19.17
N LEU A 91 -4.11 12.12 18.90
CA LEU A 91 -3.17 13.23 18.97
C LEU A 91 -2.74 13.55 20.41
N GLU A 92 -3.64 13.42 21.38
CA GLU A 92 -3.32 13.60 22.81
C GLU A 92 -2.30 12.55 23.28
N ALA A 93 -2.52 11.28 22.93
CA ALA A 93 -1.62 10.18 23.28
C ALA A 93 -0.27 10.25 22.55
N ALA A 94 -0.23 10.80 21.33
CA ALA A 94 1.01 11.01 20.58
C ALA A 94 1.90 12.14 21.15
N GLY A 95 1.37 12.96 22.06
CA GLY A 95 2.09 14.07 22.70
C GLY A 95 1.79 15.43 22.09
N ARG A 96 2.35 16.49 22.69
CA ARG A 96 2.09 17.86 22.25
C ARG A 96 2.93 18.18 21.01
N ARG A 97 2.26 18.21 19.84
CA ARG A 97 2.86 18.46 18.51
C ARG A 97 3.92 17.40 18.13
N PRO A 98 3.49 16.15 17.93
CA PRO A 98 4.41 15.13 17.45
C PRO A 98 4.86 15.51 16.04
N ARG A 99 6.10 15.17 15.70
CA ARG A 99 6.46 14.96 14.30
C ARG A 99 5.62 13.80 13.79
N VAL A 100 5.08 13.92 12.58
CA VAL A 100 4.22 12.88 12.00
C VAL A 100 4.92 12.27 10.80
N VAL A 101 5.03 10.95 10.77
CA VAL A 101 5.51 10.19 9.61
C VAL A 101 4.39 9.31 9.11
N GLU A 102 3.95 9.47 7.86
CA GLU A 102 3.04 8.52 7.23
C GLU A 102 3.80 7.63 6.24
N LEU A 103 3.72 6.33 6.47
CA LEU A 103 4.29 5.29 5.61
C LEU A 103 3.22 4.84 4.63
N GLY A 104 3.42 5.10 3.34
CA GLY A 104 2.45 4.79 2.30
C GLY A 104 1.21 5.71 2.33
N PRO A 105 1.37 7.03 2.13
CA PRO A 105 0.29 8.00 2.27
C PRO A 105 -0.82 7.89 1.21
N GLY A 106 -0.58 7.22 0.09
CA GLY A 106 -1.51 7.18 -1.03
C GLY A 106 -1.86 8.60 -1.49
N ASN A 107 -3.15 8.94 -1.51
CA ASN A 107 -3.64 10.27 -1.88
C ASN A 107 -3.68 11.29 -0.70
N GLY A 108 -3.23 10.89 0.50
CA GLY A 108 -3.14 11.72 1.71
C GLY A 108 -4.47 12.04 2.38
N GLU A 109 -5.59 11.43 1.96
CA GLU A 109 -6.92 11.71 2.52
C GLU A 109 -7.03 11.39 4.01
N LYS A 110 -6.53 10.23 4.40
CA LYS A 110 -6.64 9.75 5.78
C LYS A 110 -5.85 10.59 6.76
N LEU A 111 -4.61 10.92 6.42
CA LEU A 111 -3.80 11.82 7.24
C LEU A 111 -4.41 13.22 7.29
N ALA A 112 -4.96 13.71 6.17
CA ALA A 112 -5.67 14.97 6.17
C ALA A 112 -6.87 14.95 7.14
N THR A 113 -7.64 13.86 7.21
CA THR A 113 -8.73 13.69 8.18
C THR A 113 -8.22 13.70 9.62
N LEU A 114 -7.10 13.05 9.92
CA LEU A 114 -6.49 13.08 11.25
C LEU A 114 -6.06 14.49 11.67
N MET A 115 -5.62 15.30 10.69
CA MET A 115 -5.11 16.66 10.88
C MET A 115 -6.16 17.76 10.70
N GLN A 116 -7.44 17.41 10.48
CA GLN A 116 -8.53 18.38 10.43
C GLN A 116 -8.74 19.01 11.82
N ASP A 117 -8.91 20.34 11.85
CA ASP A 117 -9.15 21.19 13.03
C ASP A 117 -7.95 21.60 13.92
N GLY A 118 -6.80 21.92 13.33
CA GLY A 118 -5.76 22.72 13.99
C GLY A 118 -6.06 24.23 13.98
N SER A 119 -7.06 24.69 14.73
CA SER A 119 -7.36 26.13 14.84
C SER A 119 -6.40 26.83 15.81
N GLY A 120 -5.33 27.43 15.31
CA GLY A 120 -4.40 28.30 16.06
C GLY A 120 -3.34 28.94 15.15
N ASP A 121 -2.74 30.06 15.59
CA ASP A 121 -1.83 30.91 14.79
C ASP A 121 -0.40 30.35 14.57
N ASP A 122 -0.11 29.10 14.96
CA ASP A 122 1.23 28.50 14.99
C ASP A 122 1.19 27.11 14.31
N PRO A 123 2.09 26.77 13.35
CA PRO A 123 2.01 25.48 12.65
C PRO A 123 1.97 24.30 13.63
N ALA A 124 0.91 23.51 13.51
CA ALA A 124 0.55 22.45 14.44
C ALA A 124 1.25 21.11 14.12
N PHE A 125 1.66 20.88 12.87
CA PHE A 125 2.20 19.59 12.41
C PHE A 125 3.38 19.71 11.45
N ASP A 126 4.45 18.98 11.76
CA ASP A 126 5.60 18.72 10.88
C ASP A 126 5.47 17.30 10.32
N VAL A 127 5.15 17.19 9.03
CA VAL A 127 4.71 15.96 8.38
C VAL A 127 5.74 15.46 7.37
N HIS A 128 6.13 14.21 7.51
CA HIS A 128 6.98 13.50 6.58
C HIS A 128 6.21 12.35 5.94
N LEU A 129 6.21 12.32 4.62
CA LEU A 129 5.56 11.28 3.83
C LEU A 129 6.62 10.38 3.22
N VAL A 130 6.50 9.07 3.39
CA VAL A 130 7.44 8.08 2.86
C VAL A 130 6.70 7.12 1.93
N ASP A 131 7.13 7.05 0.68
CA ASP A 131 6.58 6.13 -0.32
C ASP A 131 7.62 5.84 -1.41
N VAL A 132 7.51 4.68 -2.06
CA VAL A 132 8.28 4.37 -3.26
C VAL A 132 7.71 5.08 -4.50
N SER A 133 6.44 5.49 -4.45
CA SER A 133 5.73 6.19 -5.52
C SER A 133 5.85 7.71 -5.35
N ALA A 134 6.67 8.35 -6.19
CA ALA A 134 6.74 9.81 -6.26
C ALA A 134 5.38 10.44 -6.59
N THR A 135 4.55 9.78 -7.40
CA THR A 135 3.20 10.25 -7.74
C THR A 135 2.26 10.26 -6.54
N ALA A 136 2.32 9.24 -5.68
CA ALA A 136 1.55 9.22 -4.43
C ALA A 136 2.00 10.36 -3.50
N LEU A 137 3.32 10.57 -3.36
CA LEU A 137 3.88 11.66 -2.56
C LEU A 137 3.43 13.04 -3.06
N ASP A 138 3.40 13.26 -4.38
CA ASP A 138 2.93 14.51 -4.97
C ASP A 138 1.43 14.75 -4.67
N ALA A 139 0.59 13.72 -4.81
CA ALA A 139 -0.84 13.79 -4.54
C ALA A 139 -1.12 14.09 -3.05
N ALA A 140 -0.54 13.32 -2.15
CA ALA A 140 -0.67 13.51 -0.71
C ALA A 140 -0.14 14.89 -0.27
N SER A 141 1.01 15.32 -0.80
CA SER A 141 1.58 16.64 -0.51
C SER A 141 0.67 17.77 -0.97
N ALA A 142 0.12 17.67 -2.17
CA ALA A 142 -0.80 18.68 -2.71
C ALA A 142 -2.09 18.79 -1.87
N ARG A 143 -2.55 17.69 -1.27
CA ARG A 143 -3.69 17.68 -0.36
C ARG A 143 -3.35 18.30 0.99
N LEU A 144 -2.29 17.82 1.64
CA LEU A 144 -1.93 18.20 3.01
C LEU A 144 -1.47 19.66 3.12
N ARG A 145 -0.76 20.19 2.10
CA ARG A 145 -0.35 21.61 2.06
C ARG A 145 -1.52 22.60 2.00
N ARG A 146 -2.75 22.14 1.74
CA ARG A 146 -3.96 22.98 1.79
C ARG A 146 -4.48 23.14 3.22
N LEU A 147 -4.01 22.33 4.16
CA LEU A 147 -4.38 22.43 5.57
C LEU A 147 -3.56 23.54 6.24
N PRO A 148 -4.19 24.41 7.05
CA PRO A 148 -3.46 25.43 7.79
C PRO A 148 -2.52 24.77 8.81
N GLY A 149 -1.30 25.32 8.93
CA GLY A 149 -0.35 24.89 9.95
C GLY A 149 0.30 23.52 9.73
N VAL A 150 0.28 22.98 8.51
CA VAL A 150 0.93 21.71 8.15
C VAL A 150 2.14 21.95 7.26
N ALA A 151 3.34 21.61 7.75
CA ALA A 151 4.55 21.54 6.93
C ALA A 151 4.70 20.12 6.37
N VAL A 152 5.01 19.99 5.06
CA VAL A 152 5.06 18.68 4.39
C VAL A 152 6.39 18.46 3.68
N HIS A 153 7.04 17.36 4.05
CA HIS A 153 8.29 16.83 3.52
C HIS A 153 8.05 15.44 2.91
N THR A 154 8.78 15.09 1.86
CA THR A 154 8.59 13.82 1.12
C THR A 154 9.89 13.06 0.98
N HIS A 155 9.83 11.75 1.12
CA HIS A 155 10.97 10.84 0.99
C HIS A 155 10.60 9.72 0.00
N VAL A 156 11.21 9.73 -1.19
CA VAL A 156 11.03 8.68 -2.19
C VAL A 156 11.91 7.49 -1.80
N ALA A 157 11.37 6.60 -0.98
CA ALA A 157 12.13 5.52 -0.36
C ALA A 157 11.21 4.37 0.07
N ARG A 158 11.82 3.22 0.37
CA ARG A 158 11.16 2.17 1.14
C ARG A 158 10.86 2.68 2.56
N TYR A 159 9.82 2.14 3.19
CA TYR A 159 9.31 2.62 4.48
C TYR A 159 10.39 2.70 5.57
N GLU A 160 11.14 1.62 5.75
CA GLU A 160 12.21 1.48 6.74
C GLU A 160 13.38 2.45 6.50
N VAL A 161 13.66 2.78 5.23
CA VAL A 161 14.74 3.70 4.86
C VAL A 161 14.29 5.14 5.13
N GLY A 162 13.13 5.54 4.60
CA GLY A 162 12.62 6.91 4.78
C GLY A 162 12.30 7.22 6.24
N LEU A 163 11.79 6.26 7.00
CA LEU A 163 11.58 6.44 8.44
C LEU A 163 12.89 6.71 9.18
N ARG A 164 13.95 5.95 8.89
CA ARG A 164 15.29 6.17 9.49
C ARG A 164 15.86 7.54 9.12
N GLU A 165 15.68 7.98 7.87
CA GLU A 165 16.11 9.32 7.43
C GLU A 165 15.41 10.42 8.22
N VAL A 166 14.10 10.29 8.46
CA VAL A 166 13.34 11.24 9.29
C VAL A 166 13.85 11.25 10.72
N THR A 167 14.03 10.09 11.34
CA THR A 167 14.40 9.97 12.75
C THR A 167 15.82 10.47 13.02
N LEU A 168 16.75 10.35 12.07
CA LEU A 168 18.11 10.90 12.17
C LEU A 168 18.15 12.44 12.25
N SER A 169 17.12 13.10 11.72
CA SER A 169 17.00 14.56 11.73
C SER A 169 16.23 15.11 12.94
N ARG A 170 15.80 14.24 13.86
CA ARG A 170 14.95 14.60 15.00
C ARG A 170 15.75 15.31 16.09
N THR A 171 15.15 16.33 16.72
CA THR A 171 15.75 16.99 17.88
C THR A 171 15.41 16.27 19.18
N ALA A 172 16.28 16.37 20.18
CA ALA A 172 16.08 15.67 21.45
C ALA A 172 14.80 16.15 22.16
N GLY A 173 13.92 15.21 22.52
CA GLY A 173 12.66 15.48 23.22
C GLY A 173 11.45 15.67 22.29
N GLU A 174 11.61 15.62 20.97
CA GLU A 174 10.49 15.57 20.03
C GLU A 174 9.81 14.19 20.08
N THR A 175 8.48 14.19 20.19
CA THR A 175 7.67 12.97 20.07
C THR A 175 7.39 12.66 18.60
N LEU A 176 7.28 11.38 18.27
CA LEU A 176 6.95 10.91 16.92
C LEU A 176 5.65 10.11 16.91
N LEU A 177 4.80 10.41 15.93
CA LEU A 177 3.67 9.59 15.51
C LEU A 177 3.97 8.99 14.14
N VAL A 178 4.14 7.67 14.07
CA VAL A 178 4.20 6.93 12.81
C VAL A 178 2.79 6.45 12.47
N ALA A 179 2.28 6.80 11.30
CA ALA A 179 1.01 6.33 10.76
C ALA A 179 1.27 5.29 9.67
N PHE A 180 0.73 4.09 9.83
CA PHE A 180 0.77 3.01 8.84
C PHE A 180 -0.65 2.50 8.57
N LEU A 181 -1.34 3.21 7.69
CA LEU A 181 -2.78 3.12 7.51
C LEU A 181 -3.15 2.24 6.31
N GLY A 182 -4.43 1.92 6.15
CA GLY A 182 -5.01 1.29 4.96
C GLY A 182 -4.85 -0.21 4.90
N SER A 183 -4.51 -0.84 6.03
CA SER A 183 -4.13 -2.25 6.06
C SER A 183 -2.96 -2.60 5.12
N ASN A 184 -2.06 -1.64 4.86
CA ASN A 184 -0.84 -1.89 4.11
C ASN A 184 0.03 -3.00 4.73
N ILE A 185 -0.05 -3.20 6.06
CA ILE A 185 0.59 -4.33 6.75
C ILE A 185 0.15 -5.69 6.19
N GLY A 186 -1.08 -5.78 5.69
CA GLY A 186 -1.62 -6.98 5.06
C GLY A 186 -0.99 -7.31 3.71
N ASN A 187 -0.17 -6.44 3.11
CA ASN A 187 0.50 -6.73 1.84
C ASN A 187 1.78 -7.56 2.02
N PHE A 188 2.20 -7.78 3.27
CA PHE A 188 3.40 -8.52 3.64
C PHE A 188 3.01 -9.88 4.20
N ASP A 189 3.78 -10.91 3.87
CA ASP A 189 3.58 -12.20 4.55
C ASP A 189 3.90 -12.10 6.05
N PRO A 190 3.46 -13.03 6.91
CA PRO A 190 3.58 -12.85 8.35
C PRO A 190 5.04 -12.64 8.84
N PRO A 191 6.05 -13.39 8.35
CA PRO A 191 7.45 -13.08 8.62
C PRO A 191 7.89 -11.68 8.16
N GLU A 192 7.52 -11.26 6.94
CA GLU A 192 7.85 -9.93 6.40
C GLU A 192 7.16 -8.80 7.19
N ALA A 193 5.89 -8.98 7.57
CA ALA A 193 5.11 -8.05 8.38
C ALA A 193 5.74 -7.88 9.77
N ALA A 194 6.16 -8.99 10.40
CA ALA A 194 6.85 -8.96 11.68
C ALA A 194 8.20 -8.23 11.57
N ALA A 195 8.98 -8.50 10.53
CA ALA A 195 10.25 -7.82 10.27
C ALA A 195 10.04 -6.31 10.03
N LEU A 196 9.03 -5.93 9.24
CA LEU A 196 8.68 -4.53 9.01
C LEU A 196 8.30 -3.81 10.30
N LEU A 197 7.45 -4.42 11.14
CA LEU A 197 7.09 -3.83 12.43
C LEU A 197 8.31 -3.69 13.36
N GLN A 198 9.23 -4.65 13.35
CA GLN A 198 10.49 -4.56 14.09
C GLN A 198 11.41 -3.47 13.55
N ASP A 199 11.49 -3.28 12.23
CA ASP A 199 12.25 -2.20 11.61
C ASP A 199 11.66 -0.82 11.96
N ILE A 200 10.33 -0.69 11.92
CA ILE A 200 9.62 0.51 12.38
C ILE A 200 9.93 0.76 13.85
N ARG A 201 9.80 -0.26 14.71
CA ARG A 201 10.15 -0.14 16.14
C ARG A 201 11.60 0.29 16.32
N GLY A 202 12.54 -0.26 15.57
CA GLY A 202 13.96 0.04 15.68
C GLY A 202 14.33 1.48 15.35
N ALA A 203 13.50 2.19 14.58
CA ALA A 203 13.67 3.61 14.28
C ALA A 203 13.04 4.54 15.34
N MET A 204 12.21 4.00 16.25
CA MET A 204 11.46 4.78 17.23
C MET A 204 12.14 4.80 18.61
N GLU A 205 11.95 5.89 19.36
CA GLU A 205 12.30 5.99 20.77
C GLU A 205 11.15 5.56 21.67
N ARG A 206 11.45 5.24 22.93
CA ARG A 206 10.43 4.90 23.92
C ARG A 206 9.49 6.09 24.13
N GLY A 207 8.19 5.85 24.01
CA GLY A 207 7.15 6.89 24.12
C GLY A 207 6.67 7.44 22.78
N ASP A 208 7.38 7.15 21.67
CA ASP A 208 6.82 7.36 20.33
C ASP A 208 5.63 6.43 20.10
N THR A 209 4.75 6.83 19.19
CA THR A 209 3.49 6.14 18.92
C THR A 209 3.40 5.65 17.48
N LEU A 210 2.80 4.47 17.31
CA LEU A 210 2.44 3.86 16.04
C LEU A 210 0.91 3.81 15.96
N LEU A 211 0.34 4.46 14.94
CA LEU A 211 -1.05 4.32 14.55
C LEU A 211 -1.13 3.41 13.33
N ILE A 212 -1.74 2.24 13.49
CA ILE A 212 -1.77 1.20 12.47
C ILE A 212 -3.19 0.70 12.22
N GLY A 213 -3.56 0.65 10.94
CA GLY A 213 -4.82 0.07 10.48
C GLY A 213 -4.63 -1.37 9.99
N ALA A 214 -5.52 -2.27 10.36
CA ALA A 214 -5.52 -3.66 9.94
C ALA A 214 -6.91 -4.11 9.51
N ASP A 215 -7.00 -4.70 8.33
CA ASP A 215 -8.22 -5.30 7.82
C ASP A 215 -8.45 -6.67 8.47
N LEU A 216 -9.66 -6.93 8.95
CA LEU A 216 -9.95 -8.12 9.74
C LEU A 216 -10.51 -9.27 8.90
N VAL A 217 -10.39 -10.48 9.43
CA VAL A 217 -11.13 -11.64 8.96
C VAL A 217 -12.63 -11.37 9.14
N LYS A 218 -13.41 -11.66 8.10
CA LYS A 218 -14.87 -11.45 8.04
C LYS A 218 -15.49 -12.41 7.01
N PRO A 219 -16.81 -12.41 6.79
CA PRO A 219 -17.45 -13.33 5.84
C PRO A 219 -16.77 -13.31 4.46
N VAL A 220 -16.55 -14.50 3.91
CA VAL A 220 -15.77 -14.69 2.67
C VAL A 220 -16.41 -13.93 1.51
N GLU A 221 -17.73 -13.86 1.47
CA GLU A 221 -18.47 -13.15 0.43
C GLU A 221 -18.17 -11.65 0.43
N GLN A 222 -17.98 -11.05 1.61
CA GLN A 222 -17.59 -9.65 1.74
C GLN A 222 -16.14 -9.44 1.30
N LEU A 223 -15.24 -10.34 1.71
CA LEU A 223 -13.83 -10.30 1.29
C LEU A 223 -13.69 -10.48 -0.21
N GLN A 224 -14.42 -11.41 -0.83
CA GLN A 224 -14.39 -11.62 -2.27
C GLN A 224 -14.97 -10.42 -3.01
N ALA A 225 -16.13 -9.88 -2.61
CA ALA A 225 -16.72 -8.73 -3.27
C ALA A 225 -15.85 -7.47 -3.21
N ALA A 226 -15.03 -7.33 -2.17
CA ALA A 226 -14.08 -6.23 -2.05
C ALA A 226 -12.92 -6.30 -3.06
N TYR A 227 -12.58 -7.50 -3.55
CA TYR A 227 -11.46 -7.71 -4.48
C TYR A 227 -11.90 -8.15 -5.88
N ASP A 228 -13.17 -8.52 -6.06
CA ASP A 228 -13.80 -8.87 -7.34
C ASP A 228 -15.12 -8.09 -7.48
N ASP A 229 -15.00 -6.76 -7.50
CA ASP A 229 -16.15 -5.89 -7.59
C ASP A 229 -16.88 -6.07 -8.94
N PRO A 230 -18.23 -6.02 -8.95
CA PRO A 230 -19.01 -6.27 -10.16
C PRO A 230 -18.89 -5.18 -11.24
N LEU A 231 -18.23 -4.05 -10.93
CA LEU A 231 -17.93 -3.00 -11.91
C LEU A 231 -16.63 -3.30 -12.67
N GLY A 232 -15.83 -4.27 -12.21
CA GLY A 232 -14.57 -4.68 -12.83
C GLY A 232 -13.43 -3.68 -12.61
N VAL A 233 -13.52 -2.80 -11.61
CA VAL A 233 -12.47 -1.80 -11.36
C VAL A 233 -11.22 -2.48 -10.79
N THR A 234 -11.39 -3.42 -9.87
CA THR A 234 -10.28 -4.22 -9.30
C THR A 234 -9.69 -5.18 -10.34
N ALA A 235 -10.51 -5.69 -11.25
CA ALA A 235 -10.03 -6.45 -12.41
C ALA A 235 -9.15 -5.58 -13.33
N ALA A 236 -9.58 -4.34 -13.62
CA ALA A 236 -8.79 -3.38 -14.38
C ALA A 236 -7.49 -2.99 -13.66
N PHE A 237 -7.52 -2.81 -12.34
CA PHE A 237 -6.35 -2.57 -11.50
C PHE A 237 -5.34 -3.72 -11.58
N ASN A 238 -5.80 -4.97 -11.47
CA ASN A 238 -4.95 -6.15 -11.59
C ASN A 238 -4.32 -6.27 -12.98
N CYS A 239 -5.14 -6.14 -14.03
CA CYS A 239 -4.71 -6.25 -15.42
C CYS A 239 -3.78 -5.10 -15.85
N ASN A 240 -3.85 -3.93 -15.21
CA ASN A 240 -2.92 -2.82 -15.44
C ASN A 240 -1.45 -3.23 -15.26
N LEU A 241 -1.17 -4.24 -14.42
CA LEU A 241 0.18 -4.73 -14.27
C LEU A 241 0.75 -5.26 -15.60
N LEU A 242 -0.05 -5.97 -16.39
CA LEU A 242 0.36 -6.42 -17.74
C LEU A 242 0.51 -5.26 -18.72
N VAL A 243 -0.37 -4.24 -18.63
CA VAL A 243 -0.25 -2.99 -19.42
C VAL A 243 1.10 -2.32 -19.14
N ARG A 244 1.49 -2.23 -17.87
CA ARG A 244 2.77 -1.67 -17.44
C ARG A 244 3.93 -2.49 -17.98
N LEU A 245 3.89 -3.81 -17.90
CA LEU A 245 4.93 -4.69 -18.45
C LEU A 245 5.07 -4.51 -19.97
N ASN A 246 3.97 -4.40 -20.71
CA ASN A 246 3.99 -4.12 -22.15
C ASN A 246 4.67 -2.76 -22.44
N ARG A 247 4.33 -1.73 -21.66
CA ARG A 247 4.88 -0.37 -21.83
C ARG A 247 6.36 -0.25 -21.45
N GLU A 248 6.74 -0.76 -20.27
CA GLU A 248 8.07 -0.51 -19.67
C GLU A 248 9.11 -1.57 -20.06
N LEU A 249 8.69 -2.82 -20.25
CA LEU A 249 9.58 -3.93 -20.57
C LEU A 249 9.42 -4.43 -22.02
N GLY A 250 8.58 -3.77 -22.82
CA GLY A 250 8.31 -4.14 -24.20
C GLY A 250 7.62 -5.51 -24.33
N ALA A 251 6.90 -5.93 -23.31
CA ALA A 251 6.17 -7.20 -23.35
C ALA A 251 5.01 -7.16 -24.36
N ASP A 252 4.55 -8.33 -24.76
CA ASP A 252 3.45 -8.52 -25.73
C ASP A 252 2.26 -9.29 -25.12
N PHE A 253 1.97 -9.08 -23.83
CA PHE A 253 0.78 -9.67 -23.20
C PHE A 253 -0.48 -9.20 -23.93
N ASP A 254 -1.28 -10.14 -24.42
CA ASP A 254 -2.61 -9.87 -24.93
C ASP A 254 -3.62 -9.91 -23.77
N LEU A 255 -4.07 -8.72 -23.38
CA LEU A 255 -4.94 -8.54 -22.22
C LEU A 255 -6.31 -9.21 -22.39
N GLU A 256 -6.79 -9.42 -23.62
CA GLU A 256 -8.07 -10.11 -23.86
C GLU A 256 -7.99 -11.60 -23.48
N HIS A 257 -6.78 -12.15 -23.34
CA HIS A 257 -6.53 -13.54 -22.95
C HIS A 257 -6.15 -13.70 -21.47
N PHE A 258 -6.35 -12.69 -20.63
CA PHE A 258 -6.19 -12.79 -19.18
C PHE A 258 -7.45 -12.34 -18.44
N ALA A 259 -7.86 -13.12 -17.44
CA ALA A 259 -8.95 -12.77 -16.53
C ALA A 259 -8.42 -12.52 -15.12
N HIS A 260 -9.02 -11.55 -14.43
CA HIS A 260 -8.83 -11.36 -13.00
C HIS A 260 -9.52 -12.50 -12.23
N ASP A 261 -8.89 -12.92 -11.14
CA ASP A 261 -9.42 -13.92 -10.21
C ASP A 261 -8.98 -13.59 -8.78
N ALA A 262 -9.94 -13.32 -7.89
CA ALA A 262 -9.70 -13.06 -6.47
C ALA A 262 -10.13 -14.26 -5.62
N ARG A 263 -9.19 -14.77 -4.81
CA ARG A 263 -9.36 -16.00 -4.03
C ARG A 263 -9.18 -15.74 -2.55
N TRP A 264 -10.08 -16.26 -1.73
CA TRP A 264 -9.83 -16.34 -0.29
C TRP A 264 -9.04 -17.61 0.04
N ASN A 265 -7.87 -17.45 0.62
CA ASN A 265 -7.08 -18.54 1.18
C ASN A 265 -7.31 -18.62 2.68
N SER A 266 -8.24 -19.46 3.11
CA SER A 266 -8.63 -19.60 4.53
C SER A 266 -7.50 -20.09 5.43
N ARG A 267 -6.58 -20.91 4.91
CA ARG A 267 -5.44 -21.44 5.67
C ARG A 267 -4.42 -20.34 5.98
N ALA A 268 -4.18 -19.44 5.03
CA ALA A 268 -3.24 -18.33 5.18
C ALA A 268 -3.92 -17.03 5.64
N GLN A 269 -5.25 -17.02 5.78
CA GLN A 269 -6.08 -15.86 6.09
C GLN A 269 -5.79 -14.65 5.20
N ARG A 270 -5.76 -14.84 3.88
CA ARG A 270 -5.50 -13.74 2.93
C ARG A 270 -6.38 -13.82 1.70
N MET A 271 -6.67 -12.65 1.13
CA MET A 271 -7.08 -12.55 -0.27
C MET A 271 -5.85 -12.68 -1.17
N GLU A 272 -5.99 -13.41 -2.27
CA GLU A 272 -4.98 -13.55 -3.32
C GLU A 272 -5.58 -13.03 -4.61
N MET A 273 -4.86 -12.16 -5.31
CA MET A 273 -5.23 -11.74 -6.66
C MET A 273 -4.37 -12.46 -7.69
N HIS A 274 -5.02 -12.97 -8.72
CA HIS A 274 -4.40 -13.68 -9.81
C HIS A 274 -4.85 -13.13 -11.17
N LEU A 275 -3.99 -13.31 -12.16
CA LEU A 275 -4.31 -13.19 -13.57
C LEU A 275 -4.26 -14.58 -14.19
N VAL A 276 -5.41 -15.05 -14.69
CA VAL A 276 -5.59 -16.39 -15.25
C VAL A 276 -5.50 -16.30 -16.77
N SER A 277 -4.59 -17.07 -17.36
CA SER A 277 -4.50 -17.19 -18.81
C SER A 277 -5.71 -17.96 -19.35
N LEU A 278 -6.45 -17.38 -20.29
CA LEU A 278 -7.67 -17.97 -20.85
C LEU A 278 -7.40 -18.95 -22.01
N ALA A 279 -6.20 -18.90 -22.58
CA ALA A 279 -5.78 -19.70 -23.72
C ALA A 279 -4.30 -20.04 -23.63
N GLN A 280 -3.88 -21.10 -24.32
CA GLN A 280 -2.46 -21.35 -24.51
C GLN A 280 -1.84 -20.23 -25.34
N GLN A 281 -0.80 -19.58 -24.82
CA GLN A 281 -0.17 -18.43 -25.45
C GLN A 281 1.31 -18.34 -25.09
N ARG A 282 2.08 -17.70 -25.97
CA ARG A 282 3.50 -17.41 -25.75
C ARG A 282 3.68 -15.90 -25.66
N VAL A 283 4.22 -15.45 -24.54
CA VAL A 283 4.49 -14.03 -24.25
C VAL A 283 5.99 -13.80 -24.23
N HIS A 284 6.47 -12.81 -24.99
CA HIS A 284 7.83 -12.30 -24.95
C HIS A 284 7.88 -11.10 -24.00
N VAL A 285 8.91 -11.07 -23.16
CA VAL A 285 9.21 -9.92 -22.28
C VAL A 285 10.67 -9.53 -22.50
N PRO A 286 10.98 -8.80 -23.58
CA PRO A 286 12.36 -8.47 -23.97
C PRO A 286 13.16 -7.75 -22.87
N GLY A 287 12.54 -6.80 -22.17
CA GLY A 287 13.16 -6.06 -21.07
C GLY A 287 13.60 -6.96 -19.91
N ALA A 288 12.87 -8.05 -19.66
CA ALA A 288 13.20 -9.06 -18.66
C ALA A 288 13.99 -10.26 -19.24
N LYS A 289 14.27 -10.26 -20.55
CA LYS A 289 14.90 -11.37 -21.29
C LYS A 289 14.19 -12.71 -21.07
N LEU A 290 12.85 -12.69 -21.14
CA LEU A 290 12.02 -13.86 -20.94
C LEU A 290 11.17 -14.18 -22.18
N VAL A 291 10.92 -15.47 -22.36
CA VAL A 291 9.83 -15.99 -23.19
C VAL A 291 9.04 -16.95 -22.30
N LEU A 292 7.74 -16.73 -22.20
CA LEU A 292 6.85 -17.44 -21.29
C LEU A 292 5.79 -18.16 -22.09
N ASP A 293 5.78 -19.49 -22.00
CA ASP A 293 4.66 -20.29 -22.43
C ASP A 293 3.65 -20.39 -21.28
N PHE A 294 2.39 -20.04 -21.56
CA PHE A 294 1.25 -20.18 -20.67
C PHE A 294 0.33 -21.28 -21.19
N HIS A 295 -0.16 -22.13 -20.28
CA HIS A 295 -1.30 -22.99 -20.54
C HIS A 295 -2.62 -22.27 -20.20
N ALA A 296 -3.73 -22.69 -20.83
CA ALA A 296 -5.05 -22.24 -20.40
C ALA A 296 -5.29 -22.64 -18.93
N GLY A 297 -5.77 -21.71 -18.12
CA GLY A 297 -5.94 -21.83 -16.66
C GLY A 297 -4.68 -21.56 -15.84
N GLU A 298 -3.50 -21.39 -16.46
CA GLU A 298 -2.28 -21.03 -15.73
C GLU A 298 -2.40 -19.62 -15.16
N THR A 299 -1.98 -19.45 -13.90
CA THR A 299 -2.15 -18.17 -13.20
C THR A 299 -0.82 -17.47 -12.92
N ILE A 300 -0.85 -16.14 -12.95
CA ILE A 300 0.16 -15.28 -12.34
C ILE A 300 -0.42 -14.72 -11.05
N TRP A 301 0.24 -14.94 -9.93
CA TRP A 301 -0.14 -14.35 -8.65
C TRP A 301 0.42 -12.92 -8.56
N THR A 302 -0.46 -11.94 -8.40
CA THR A 302 -0.10 -10.51 -8.45
C THR A 302 -0.08 -9.83 -7.08
N GLU A 303 -0.96 -10.24 -6.15
CA GLU A 303 -1.04 -9.60 -4.83
C GLU A 303 -1.54 -10.56 -3.74
N SER A 304 -1.13 -10.29 -2.51
CA SER A 304 -1.69 -10.89 -1.29
C SER A 304 -2.17 -9.78 -0.37
N SER A 305 -3.35 -9.95 0.23
CA SER A 305 -3.82 -9.10 1.32
C SER A 305 -4.26 -9.94 2.50
N TYR A 306 -3.36 -10.11 3.47
CA TYR A 306 -3.58 -10.79 4.73
C TYR A 306 -4.57 -10.03 5.60
N LYS A 307 -5.41 -10.79 6.28
CA LYS A 307 -6.45 -10.33 7.19
C LYS A 307 -6.10 -10.78 8.60
N TYR A 308 -6.40 -9.95 9.57
CA TYR A 308 -6.01 -10.16 10.96
C TYR A 308 -7.21 -10.52 11.83
N GLU A 309 -6.93 -11.14 12.96
CA GLU A 309 -7.93 -11.36 14.01
C GLU A 309 -7.83 -10.23 15.03
N SER A 310 -8.96 -9.61 15.35
CA SER A 310 -9.00 -8.48 16.31
C SER A 310 -8.42 -8.89 17.68
N ALA A 311 -8.70 -10.11 18.12
CA ALA A 311 -8.29 -10.63 19.42
C ALA A 311 -6.77 -10.83 19.57
N THR A 312 -6.05 -11.08 18.47
CA THR A 312 -4.60 -11.42 18.53
C THR A 312 -3.72 -10.32 17.94
N PHE A 313 -4.27 -9.32 17.26
CA PHE A 313 -3.47 -8.26 16.64
C PHE A 313 -2.60 -7.49 17.66
N GLY A 314 -3.09 -7.32 18.89
CA GLY A 314 -2.31 -6.73 19.98
C GLY A 314 -1.08 -7.56 20.36
N GLU A 315 -1.14 -8.89 20.24
CA GLU A 315 -0.01 -9.79 20.48
C GLU A 315 1.06 -9.63 19.38
N THR A 316 0.65 -9.53 18.12
CA THR A 316 1.55 -9.22 17.00
C THR A 316 2.32 -7.92 17.23
N LEU A 317 1.63 -6.86 17.67
CA LEU A 317 2.27 -5.60 18.01
C LEU A 317 3.18 -5.73 19.23
N TRP A 318 2.76 -6.49 20.25
CA TRP A 318 3.56 -6.76 21.43
C TRP A 318 4.88 -7.43 21.08
N GLU A 319 4.85 -8.50 20.30
CA GLU A 319 6.03 -9.24 19.84
C GLU A 319 7.00 -8.36 19.03
N ALA A 320 6.47 -7.42 18.24
CA ALA A 320 7.27 -6.45 17.49
C ALA A 320 7.84 -5.31 18.36
N GLY A 321 7.56 -5.27 19.66
CA GLY A 321 8.10 -4.26 20.58
C GLY A 321 7.22 -3.03 20.74
N PHE A 322 5.90 -3.19 20.57
CA PHE A 322 4.91 -2.15 20.88
C PHE A 322 4.04 -2.53 22.09
N SER A 323 3.35 -1.57 22.68
CA SER A 323 2.31 -1.79 23.70
C SER A 323 1.05 -1.06 23.29
N THR A 324 -0.07 -1.77 23.14
CA THR A 324 -1.34 -1.17 22.75
C THR A 324 -1.78 -0.12 23.78
N ILE A 325 -2.05 1.10 23.31
CA ILE A 325 -2.65 2.19 24.09
C ILE A 325 -4.16 2.12 23.96
N ALA A 326 -4.65 2.04 22.73
CA ALA A 326 -6.07 1.99 22.40
C ALA A 326 -6.29 1.28 21.06
N SER A 327 -7.45 0.65 20.91
CA SER A 327 -7.91 0.06 19.66
C SER A 327 -9.37 0.40 19.44
N TRP A 328 -9.70 0.75 18.20
CA TRP A 328 -11.06 1.07 17.77
C TRP A 328 -11.39 0.23 16.56
N GLN A 329 -12.58 -0.36 16.57
CA GLN A 329 -13.00 -1.28 15.52
C GLN A 329 -14.31 -0.81 14.89
N ASP A 330 -14.33 -0.79 13.56
CA ASP A 330 -15.56 -0.75 12.79
C ASP A 330 -16.07 -2.19 12.65
N GLN A 331 -17.22 -2.47 13.25
CA GLN A 331 -17.78 -3.83 13.30
C GLN A 331 -18.34 -4.27 11.96
N ASP A 332 -18.93 -3.36 11.19
CA ASP A 332 -19.61 -3.67 9.94
C ASP A 332 -18.60 -3.91 8.81
N ALA A 333 -17.57 -3.06 8.74
CA ALA A 333 -16.49 -3.20 7.76
C ALA A 333 -15.45 -4.24 8.16
N GLY A 334 -15.44 -4.67 9.44
CA GLY A 334 -14.41 -5.52 10.03
C GLY A 334 -13.03 -4.91 9.85
N PHE A 335 -12.83 -3.71 10.42
CA PHE A 335 -11.56 -2.97 10.33
C PHE A 335 -11.11 -2.52 11.71
N LEU A 336 -9.82 -2.69 12.02
CA LEU A 336 -9.23 -2.33 13.30
C LEU A 336 -8.22 -1.19 13.13
N LEU A 337 -8.38 -0.13 13.89
CA LEU A 337 -7.39 0.94 14.04
C LEU A 337 -6.78 0.85 15.44
N THR A 338 -5.48 0.65 15.54
CA THR A 338 -4.77 0.51 16.81
C THR A 338 -3.71 1.59 16.97
N LEU A 339 -3.71 2.23 18.13
CA LEU A 339 -2.63 3.12 18.58
C LEU A 339 -1.78 2.36 19.61
N ALA A 340 -0.47 2.30 19.38
CA ALA A 340 0.47 1.60 20.25
C ALA A 340 1.70 2.46 20.56
N ALA A 341 2.30 2.30 21.75
CA ALA A 341 3.54 2.94 22.14
C ALA A 341 4.74 2.04 21.84
N ALA A 342 5.85 2.61 21.38
CA ALA A 342 7.14 1.92 21.30
C ALA A 342 7.66 1.61 22.72
N ARG A 343 7.91 0.33 23.04
CA ARG A 343 8.37 -0.14 24.36
C ARG A 343 9.85 -0.47 24.42
#